data_AF-A0A453LY63-F1
#
_entry.id   AF-A0A453LY63-F1
#
_cell.length_a   1.000
_cell.length_b   1.000
_cell.length_c   1.000
_cell.angle_alpha   90.00
_cell.angle_beta   90.00
_cell.angle_gamma   90.00
#
_symmetry.space_group_name_H-M   'P 1'
#
loop_
_entity.id
_entity.type
_entity.pdbx_description
1 polymer ?
#
loop_
_entity_poly.entity_id
_entity_poly.type
_entity_poly.pdbx_seq_one_letter_code
_entity_poly.pdbx_strand_id
1 'polypeptide(L)'
;DLPSKIQRLLAEQLASFQFQSSLMVSIQDTIRSTVQTEMQGRQAASLPNVINVPPRQMSEGFPETGGISRVKLRFVHVDRPDDPLFTGCPVKWQNGRNAMVAIFGNDRQIMQGGLSKLQIEILAVHADFFTEQGQEDFTTEEFNKQIYMHKGKELVLTTVNLMNGEASLGSFHFPESSHGKKLRLTARVKRQVRTTRVQEAISDPFVVKDRRSELNKKSYPPSKEEAVHCLEKISLKGKHCAILVENKISTVKHLMRHYHGDESGLQKLTGMKKGAWNTMINHATTCVPGNEIYSYWVPEDKCEIVFNDLYGLVGKMTDDDYVPYSANDVDQFPQVLYPTLFHFHHSSAVDSH
;
A
#
# COMPACT_ATOMS: atom_id res chain seq x y z
N ASP A 1 31.24 -40.35 -21.13
CA ASP A 1 30.15 -39.88 -20.25
C ASP A 1 29.76 -38.40 -20.36
N LEU A 2 30.24 -37.65 -21.37
CA LEU A 2 29.75 -36.31 -21.69
C LEU A 2 28.28 -36.26 -22.18
N PRO A 3 27.73 -37.27 -22.90
CA PRO A 3 26.36 -37.25 -23.42
C PRO A 3 25.28 -37.26 -22.33
N SER A 4 25.51 -37.97 -21.22
CA SER A 4 24.53 -38.09 -20.13
C SER A 4 24.39 -36.80 -19.30
N LYS A 5 25.46 -36.00 -19.20
CA LYS A 5 25.40 -34.67 -18.56
C LYS A 5 24.61 -33.65 -19.39
N ILE A 6 24.75 -33.69 -20.71
CA ILE A 6 24.02 -32.80 -21.63
C ILE A 6 22.53 -33.17 -21.66
N GLN A 7 22.21 -34.46 -21.69
CA GLN A 7 20.82 -34.91 -21.59
C GLN A 7 20.17 -34.52 -20.24
N ARG A 8 20.93 -34.56 -19.15
CA ARG A 8 20.41 -34.13 -17.84
C ARG A 8 20.19 -32.62 -17.77
N LEU A 9 21.09 -31.82 -18.34
CA LEU A 9 20.92 -30.36 -18.44
C LEU A 9 19.74 -29.98 -19.33
N LEU A 10 19.53 -30.67 -20.46
CA LEU A 10 18.36 -30.47 -21.33
C LEU A 10 17.06 -30.90 -20.64
N ALA A 11 17.06 -31.99 -19.89
CA ALA A 11 15.90 -32.43 -19.12
C ALA A 11 15.58 -31.48 -17.96
N GLU A 12 16.58 -30.93 -17.28
CA GLU A 12 16.42 -29.90 -16.23
C GLU A 12 15.87 -28.58 -16.81
N GLN A 13 16.31 -28.18 -18.00
CA GLN A 13 15.80 -27.02 -18.73
C GLN A 13 14.36 -27.21 -19.21
N LEU A 14 14.05 -28.37 -19.81
CA LEU A 14 12.69 -28.72 -20.25
C LEU A 14 11.71 -28.84 -19.07
N ALA A 15 12.15 -29.38 -17.93
CA ALA A 15 11.33 -29.45 -16.71
C ALA A 15 11.05 -28.07 -16.11
N SER A 16 12.03 -27.14 -16.19
CA SER A 16 11.82 -25.73 -15.82
C SER A 16 10.78 -25.07 -16.73
N PHE A 17 10.86 -25.35 -18.03
CA PHE A 17 9.92 -24.84 -19.04
C PHE A 17 8.49 -25.38 -18.85
N GLN A 18 8.34 -26.66 -18.51
CA GLN A 18 7.05 -27.29 -18.18
C GLN A 18 6.43 -26.73 -16.88
N PHE A 19 7.27 -26.39 -15.90
CA PHE A 19 6.80 -25.76 -14.66
C PHE A 19 6.35 -24.31 -14.89
N GLN A 20 7.08 -23.55 -15.72
CA GLN A 20 6.71 -22.20 -16.13
C GLN A 20 5.40 -22.16 -16.93
N SER A 21 5.20 -23.10 -17.87
CA SER A 21 3.96 -23.21 -18.65
C SER A 21 2.77 -23.59 -17.76
N SER A 22 2.94 -24.48 -16.77
CA SER A 22 1.89 -24.77 -15.77
C SER A 22 1.50 -23.55 -14.93
N LEU A 23 2.45 -22.71 -14.55
CA LEU A 23 2.18 -21.47 -13.81
C LEU A 23 1.45 -20.44 -14.67
N MET A 24 1.81 -20.31 -15.95
CA MET A 24 1.15 -19.41 -16.89
C MET A 24 -0.30 -19.82 -17.19
N VAL A 25 -0.59 -21.12 -17.35
CA VAL A 25 -1.95 -21.63 -17.56
C VAL A 25 -2.84 -21.34 -16.33
N SER A 26 -2.33 -21.53 -15.12
CA SER A 26 -3.07 -21.24 -13.88
C SER A 26 -3.41 -19.75 -13.73
N ILE A 27 -2.51 -18.86 -14.16
CA ILE A 27 -2.73 -17.41 -14.14
C ILE A 27 -3.75 -17.00 -15.21
N GLN A 28 -3.66 -17.56 -16.43
CA GLN A 28 -4.62 -17.30 -17.50
C GLN A 28 -6.05 -17.74 -17.14
N ASP A 29 -6.22 -18.88 -16.47
CA ASP A 29 -7.54 -19.35 -16.01
C ASP A 29 -8.13 -18.47 -14.90
N THR A 30 -7.27 -17.97 -14.01
CA THR A 30 -7.69 -17.05 -12.93
C THR A 30 -8.12 -15.69 -13.49
N ILE A 31 -7.39 -15.16 -14.48
CA ILE A 31 -7.74 -13.91 -15.16
C ILE A 31 -9.03 -14.09 -15.97
N ARG A 32 -9.19 -15.21 -16.69
CA ARG A 32 -10.41 -15.52 -17.46
C ARG A 32 -11.64 -15.62 -16.58
N SER A 33 -11.56 -16.31 -15.44
CA SER A 33 -12.63 -16.41 -14.45
C SER A 33 -13.04 -15.05 -13.86
N THR A 34 -12.05 -14.21 -13.54
CA THR A 34 -12.28 -12.88 -12.96
C THR A 34 -12.95 -11.93 -13.96
N VAL A 35 -12.49 -11.94 -15.22
CA VAL A 35 -13.07 -11.14 -16.30
C VAL A 35 -14.51 -11.58 -16.60
N GLN A 36 -14.80 -12.88 -16.58
CA GLN A 36 -16.13 -13.41 -16.88
C GLN A 36 -17.14 -13.12 -15.74
N THR A 37 -16.68 -13.11 -14.49
CA THR A 37 -17.49 -12.73 -13.31
C THR A 37 -17.80 -11.23 -13.30
N GLU A 38 -16.85 -10.38 -13.69
CA GLU A 38 -17.08 -8.93 -13.80
C GLU A 38 -18.02 -8.56 -14.96
N MET A 39 -17.95 -9.28 -16.08
CA MET A 39 -18.82 -9.00 -17.24
C MET A 39 -20.29 -9.32 -16.97
N GLN A 40 -20.60 -10.35 -16.17
CA GLN A 40 -21.97 -10.66 -15.76
C GLN A 40 -22.53 -9.67 -14.72
N GLY A 41 -21.68 -9.15 -13.82
CA GLY A 41 -22.08 -8.13 -12.85
C GLY A 41 -22.41 -6.77 -13.49
N ARG A 42 -21.75 -6.42 -14.59
CA ARG A 42 -21.97 -5.16 -15.31
C ARG A 42 -23.24 -5.13 -16.17
N GLN A 43 -23.83 -6.28 -16.50
CA GLN A 43 -25.11 -6.36 -17.23
C GLN A 43 -26.35 -6.30 -16.31
N ALA A 44 -26.19 -6.46 -14.99
CA ALA A 44 -27.30 -6.37 -14.03
C ALA A 44 -27.56 -4.94 -13.48
N ALA A 45 -26.70 -3.97 -13.78
CA ALA A 45 -26.70 -2.65 -13.15
C ALA A 45 -27.36 -1.52 -13.98
N SER A 46 -28.03 -1.83 -15.08
CA SER A 46 -28.75 -0.84 -15.90
C SER A 46 -30.27 -1.03 -15.82
N LEU A 47 -30.94 -0.34 -14.89
CA LEU A 47 -32.33 0.17 -14.99
C LEU A 47 -32.62 1.14 -13.80
N PRO A 48 -33.53 2.13 -13.92
CA PRO A 48 -33.50 3.38 -13.15
C PRO A 48 -34.35 3.42 -11.85
N ASN A 49 -33.93 4.32 -10.96
CA ASN A 49 -34.54 4.77 -9.70
C ASN A 49 -36.05 5.02 -9.73
N VAL A 50 -36.74 4.62 -8.65
CA VAL A 50 -37.92 5.33 -8.12
C VAL A 50 -37.75 5.53 -6.61
N ILE A 51 -37.77 6.80 -6.23
CA ILE A 51 -37.67 7.38 -4.89
C ILE A 51 -38.98 7.16 -4.15
N ASN A 52 -38.94 6.71 -2.89
CA ASN A 52 -40.00 7.02 -1.93
C ASN A 52 -39.44 7.02 -0.48
N VAL A 53 -39.26 8.21 0.10
CA VAL A 53 -38.98 8.39 1.54
C VAL A 53 -40.11 9.25 2.12
N PRO A 54 -40.88 8.77 3.11
CA PRO A 54 -41.94 9.57 3.72
C PRO A 54 -41.40 10.59 4.75
N PRO A 55 -42.19 11.62 5.10
CA PRO A 55 -41.68 12.83 5.74
C PRO A 55 -41.60 12.78 7.27
N ARG A 56 -40.65 13.59 7.75
CA ARG A 56 -40.42 14.16 9.10
C ARG A 56 -41.54 13.98 10.13
N GLN A 57 -41.16 13.55 11.33
CA GLN A 57 -41.82 13.96 12.58
C GLN A 57 -40.82 14.63 13.51
N MET A 58 -41.08 15.92 13.76
CA MET A 58 -40.59 16.66 14.91
C MET A 58 -41.34 16.15 16.15
N SER A 59 -40.65 16.05 17.29
CA SER A 59 -41.31 15.89 18.59
C SER A 59 -40.95 17.11 19.44
N GLU A 60 -41.96 17.91 19.75
CA GLU A 60 -41.95 19.09 20.61
C GLU A 60 -41.90 18.73 22.11
N GLY A 61 -41.25 19.59 22.91
CA GLY A 61 -41.46 19.82 24.36
C GLY A 61 -40.84 18.75 25.29
N PHE A 62 -40.12 19.06 26.39
CA PHE A 62 -40.16 20.15 27.37
C PHE A 62 -38.84 20.15 28.20
N PRO A 63 -38.69 20.99 29.25
CA PRO A 63 -38.35 22.39 29.26
C PRO A 63 -36.85 22.64 29.57
N GLU A 64 -36.38 23.82 29.17
CA GLU A 64 -35.07 24.37 29.54
C GLU A 64 -34.84 24.30 31.05
N THR A 65 -33.84 23.53 31.46
CA THR A 65 -33.27 23.65 32.80
C THR A 65 -31.75 23.70 32.67
N GLY A 66 -31.20 24.91 32.69
CA GLY A 66 -29.77 25.20 32.91
C GLY A 66 -28.77 24.51 31.96
N GLY A 67 -28.69 24.97 30.71
CA GLY A 67 -27.73 24.45 29.74
C GLY A 67 -26.28 24.63 30.19
N ILE A 68 -25.64 23.56 30.66
CA ILE A 68 -24.18 23.49 30.80
C ILE A 68 -23.62 23.58 29.37
N SER A 69 -22.93 24.68 29.04
CA SER A 69 -22.26 24.82 27.75
C SER A 69 -21.34 23.61 27.52
N ARG A 70 -21.64 22.79 26.51
CA ARG A 70 -20.84 21.62 26.15
C ARG A 70 -19.61 22.09 25.37
N VAL A 71 -18.53 22.36 26.09
CA VAL A 71 -17.25 22.77 25.50
C VAL A 71 -16.44 21.52 25.13
N LYS A 72 -15.94 21.43 23.90
CA LYS A 72 -15.18 20.27 23.40
C LYS A 72 -14.02 20.67 22.48
N LEU A 73 -12.98 19.86 22.48
CA LEU A 73 -11.87 19.94 21.52
C LEU A 73 -12.20 19.09 20.29
N ARG A 74 -11.69 19.53 19.13
CA ARG A 74 -11.79 18.78 17.86
C ARG A 74 -10.48 18.88 17.10
N PHE A 75 -10.13 17.79 16.41
CA PHE A 75 -9.17 17.88 15.30
C PHE A 75 -9.88 18.52 14.10
N VAL A 76 -9.28 19.55 13.52
CA VAL A 76 -9.87 20.32 12.42
C VAL A 76 -8.88 20.45 11.26
N HIS A 77 -9.42 20.75 10.08
CA HIS A 77 -8.69 20.85 8.81
C HIS A 77 -8.04 19.55 8.33
N VAL A 78 -8.35 18.43 8.97
CA VAL A 78 -7.89 17.09 8.63
C VAL A 78 -9.03 16.09 8.73
N ASP A 79 -8.91 15.01 7.97
CA ASP A 79 -9.81 13.86 8.08
C ASP A 79 -9.25 12.92 9.16
N ARG A 80 -8.88 11.70 8.77
CA ARG A 80 -8.24 10.74 9.66
C ARG A 80 -6.71 10.73 9.55
N PRO A 81 -6.01 10.32 10.63
CA PRO A 81 -4.60 9.98 10.54
C PRO A 81 -4.37 8.89 9.48
N ASP A 82 -3.18 8.86 8.89
CA ASP A 82 -2.78 7.75 8.04
C ASP A 82 -2.80 6.43 8.84
N ASP A 83 -3.25 5.35 8.21
CA ASP A 83 -3.20 4.02 8.79
C ASP A 83 -2.49 3.09 7.80
N PRO A 84 -1.28 2.57 8.14
CA PRO A 84 -0.58 2.70 9.42
C PRO A 84 0.23 4.00 9.57
N LEU A 85 0.50 4.40 10.82
CA LEU A 85 1.57 5.32 11.19
C LEU A 85 2.85 4.56 11.51
N PHE A 86 4.01 5.23 11.46
CA PHE A 86 5.31 4.60 11.71
C PHE A 86 6.07 5.26 12.87
N THR A 87 6.73 4.46 13.69
CA THR A 87 7.55 4.96 14.81
C THR A 87 8.68 5.86 14.30
N GLY A 88 8.98 6.95 15.01
CA GLY A 88 10.04 7.89 14.64
C GLY A 88 9.80 8.69 13.34
N CYS A 89 8.64 8.53 12.69
CA CYS A 89 8.23 9.34 11.53
C CYS A 89 7.18 10.38 11.97
N PRO A 90 7.18 11.58 11.36
CA PRO A 90 6.13 12.56 11.60
C PRO A 90 4.75 11.97 11.33
N VAL A 91 3.78 12.27 12.21
CA VAL A 91 2.39 11.88 12.02
C VAL A 91 1.81 12.56 10.77
N LYS A 92 1.23 11.76 9.88
CA LYS A 92 0.60 12.19 8.62
C LYS A 92 -0.91 11.97 8.65
N TRP A 93 -1.61 12.71 7.79
CA TRP A 93 -3.06 12.73 7.67
C TRP A 93 -3.44 12.57 6.19
N GLN A 94 -4.55 11.88 5.89
CA GLN A 94 -4.86 11.41 4.53
C GLN A 94 -5.02 12.51 3.47
N ASN A 95 -5.25 13.76 3.86
CA ASN A 95 -5.39 14.89 2.94
C ASN A 95 -4.17 15.84 2.93
N GLY A 96 -3.06 15.46 3.57
CA GLY A 96 -1.80 16.20 3.56
C GLY A 96 -1.85 17.60 4.19
N ARG A 97 -2.97 17.99 4.83
CA ARG A 97 -3.12 19.27 5.51
C ARG A 97 -2.48 19.24 6.90
N ASN A 98 -2.04 20.40 7.36
CA ASN A 98 -1.55 20.55 8.73
C ASN A 98 -2.70 20.38 9.72
N ALA A 99 -2.67 19.29 10.49
CA ALA A 99 -3.65 19.08 11.54
C ALA A 99 -3.62 20.21 12.56
N MET A 100 -4.82 20.61 12.96
CA MET A 100 -5.02 21.59 14.01
C MET A 100 -5.95 21.01 15.07
N VAL A 101 -5.79 21.51 16.29
CA VAL A 101 -6.78 21.32 17.35
C VAL A 101 -7.48 22.64 17.59
N ALA A 102 -8.80 22.60 17.72
CA ALA A 102 -9.61 23.78 18.01
C ALA A 102 -10.65 23.49 19.10
N ILE A 103 -11.04 24.53 19.82
CA ILE A 103 -12.03 24.47 20.90
C ILE A 103 -13.38 25.03 20.44
N PHE A 104 -14.44 24.30 20.77
CA PHE A 104 -15.81 24.61 20.39
C PHE A 104 -16.71 24.66 21.62
N GLY A 105 -17.67 25.57 21.64
CA GLY A 105 -18.79 25.59 22.59
C GLY A 105 -20.09 25.63 21.82
N ASN A 106 -21.00 24.68 22.09
CA ASN A 106 -22.27 24.55 21.36
C ASN A 106 -22.05 24.59 19.83
N ASP A 107 -21.05 23.84 19.37
CA ASP A 107 -20.61 23.69 17.97
C ASP A 107 -20.13 24.97 17.26
N ARG A 108 -19.90 26.06 18.00
CA ARG A 108 -19.21 27.26 17.49
C ARG A 108 -17.80 27.34 18.05
N GLN A 109 -16.83 27.68 17.19
CA GLN A 109 -15.43 27.82 17.60
C GLN A 109 -15.30 29.01 18.58
N ILE A 110 -14.61 28.79 19.71
CA ILE A 110 -14.40 29.82 20.72
C ILE A 110 -13.09 30.54 20.42
N MET A 111 -13.17 31.72 19.81
CA MET A 111 -11.98 32.45 19.35
C MET A 111 -11.43 33.45 20.38
N GLN A 112 -12.16 33.74 21.46
CA GLN A 112 -11.79 34.75 22.45
C GLN A 112 -11.99 34.26 23.89
N GLY A 113 -11.43 34.98 24.85
CA GLY A 113 -11.51 34.65 26.28
C GLY A 113 -10.49 33.62 26.75
N GLY A 114 -10.55 33.22 28.02
CA GLY A 114 -9.57 32.32 28.63
C GLY A 114 -9.49 30.94 27.97
N LEU A 115 -10.63 30.43 27.49
CA LEU A 115 -10.72 29.13 26.81
C LEU A 115 -9.97 29.12 25.46
N SER A 116 -9.87 30.27 24.79
CA SER A 116 -9.19 30.42 23.50
C SER A 116 -7.65 30.37 23.58
N LYS A 117 -7.10 30.32 24.81
CA LYS A 117 -5.66 30.37 25.12
C LYS A 117 -5.17 29.16 25.92
N LEU A 118 -5.95 28.09 25.96
CA LEU A 118 -5.61 26.90 26.74
C LEU A 118 -4.39 26.18 26.18
N GLN A 119 -3.64 25.55 27.09
CA GLN A 119 -2.58 24.63 26.73
C GLN A 119 -3.15 23.21 26.58
N ILE A 120 -2.93 22.63 25.42
CA ILE A 120 -3.48 21.34 25.00
C ILE A 120 -2.35 20.33 24.86
N GLU A 121 -2.53 19.16 25.47
CA GLU A 121 -1.67 18.01 25.29
C GLU A 121 -2.26 17.09 24.23
N ILE A 122 -1.40 16.64 23.31
CA ILE A 122 -1.72 15.59 22.36
C ILE A 122 -1.13 14.28 22.89
N LEU A 123 -1.99 13.29 23.09
CA LEU A 123 -1.64 11.98 23.62
C LEU A 123 -2.18 10.88 22.71
N ALA A 124 -1.91 9.64 23.10
CA ALA A 124 -2.54 8.47 22.51
C ALA A 124 -3.43 7.75 23.54
N VAL A 125 -4.52 7.17 23.05
CA VAL A 125 -5.42 6.28 23.82
C VAL A 125 -5.57 4.96 23.08
N HIS A 126 -5.96 3.92 23.83
CA HIS A 126 -6.24 2.61 23.24
C HIS A 126 -7.48 2.67 22.32
N ALA A 127 -7.42 1.99 21.17
CA ALA A 127 -8.44 2.11 20.12
C ALA A 127 -9.74 1.34 20.40
N ASP A 128 -9.66 0.29 21.21
CA ASP A 128 -10.73 -0.62 21.63
C ASP A 128 -11.74 0.01 22.60
N PHE A 129 -11.42 1.17 23.19
CA PHE A 129 -12.27 1.77 24.21
C PHE A 129 -13.63 2.30 23.72
N PHE A 130 -13.72 2.76 22.47
CA PHE A 130 -14.90 3.50 21.98
C PHE A 130 -15.96 2.63 21.28
N THR A 131 -16.02 1.33 21.57
CA THR A 131 -16.88 0.40 20.82
C THR A 131 -18.30 0.25 21.39
N GLU A 132 -18.57 0.70 22.62
CA GLU A 132 -19.87 0.49 23.29
C GLU A 132 -20.59 1.77 23.72
N GLN A 133 -19.87 2.78 24.19
CA GLN A 133 -20.42 4.09 24.56
C GLN A 133 -19.84 5.16 23.63
N GLY A 134 -20.72 6.03 23.12
CA GLY A 134 -20.30 7.17 22.32
C GLY A 134 -19.37 8.08 23.12
N GLN A 135 -18.58 8.90 22.41
CA GLN A 135 -17.64 9.85 23.03
C GLN A 135 -18.26 10.79 24.08
N GLU A 136 -19.59 10.97 24.05
CA GLU A 136 -20.34 11.93 24.87
C GLU A 136 -20.55 11.54 26.34
N ASP A 137 -20.31 10.28 26.73
CA ASP A 137 -20.72 9.77 28.04
C ASP A 137 -19.58 9.59 29.06
N PHE A 138 -18.32 9.87 28.70
CA PHE A 138 -17.17 9.57 29.56
C PHE A 138 -16.85 10.68 30.59
N THR A 139 -16.64 10.27 31.84
CA THR A 139 -16.04 11.13 32.88
C THR A 139 -14.55 11.38 32.59
N THR A 140 -13.99 12.42 33.21
CA THR A 140 -12.56 12.75 33.09
C THR A 140 -11.69 11.59 33.59
N GLU A 141 -12.12 10.93 34.66
CA GLU A 141 -11.44 9.82 35.31
C GLU A 141 -11.45 8.56 34.45
N GLU A 142 -12.58 8.23 33.82
CA GLU A 142 -12.69 7.12 32.88
C GLU A 142 -11.82 7.35 31.65
N PHE A 143 -11.86 8.57 31.11
CA PHE A 143 -11.02 8.94 29.97
C PHE A 143 -9.52 8.81 30.31
N ASN A 144 -9.08 9.33 31.45
CA ASN A 144 -7.67 9.28 31.85
C ASN A 144 -7.12 7.86 32.01
N LYS A 145 -7.96 6.87 32.37
CA LYS A 145 -7.55 5.46 32.44
C LYS A 145 -7.21 4.87 31.07
N GLN A 146 -7.67 5.47 29.98
CA GLN A 146 -7.48 4.97 28.61
C GLN A 146 -6.23 5.52 27.95
N ILE A 147 -5.60 6.51 28.58
CA ILE A 147 -4.38 7.11 28.08
C ILE A 147 -3.30 6.03 28.04
N TYR A 148 -2.67 5.93 26.87
CA TYR A 148 -1.61 4.98 26.65
C TYR A 148 -0.41 5.32 27.57
N MET A 149 -0.03 4.35 28.40
CA MET A 149 1.06 4.48 29.35
C MET A 149 2.31 3.78 28.85
N HIS A 150 3.44 4.48 28.87
CA HIS A 150 4.77 3.93 28.63
C HIS A 150 5.61 3.96 29.91
N LYS A 151 6.03 2.79 30.41
CA LYS A 151 6.83 2.65 31.65
C LYS A 151 6.25 3.43 32.83
N GLY A 152 4.93 3.40 32.99
CA GLY A 152 4.21 4.08 34.07
C GLY A 152 4.03 5.59 33.88
N LYS A 153 4.34 6.16 32.70
CA LYS A 153 4.11 7.56 32.37
C LYS A 153 3.18 7.70 31.16
N GLU A 154 2.33 8.70 31.18
CA GLU A 154 1.47 9.04 30.03
C GLU A 154 2.34 9.39 28.82
N LEU A 155 1.98 8.87 27.65
CA LEU A 155 2.64 9.22 26.41
C LEU A 155 2.09 10.54 25.87
N VAL A 156 2.68 11.65 26.32
CA VAL A 156 2.45 12.97 25.71
C VAL A 156 3.34 13.09 24.47
N LEU A 157 2.71 13.21 23.30
CA LEU A 157 3.40 13.29 22.01
C LEU A 157 3.84 14.71 21.68
N THR A 158 3.00 15.70 22.02
CA THR A 158 3.31 17.12 21.89
C THR A 158 2.39 17.95 22.79
N THR A 159 2.75 19.21 23.02
CA THR A 159 1.94 20.18 23.75
C THR A 159 1.89 21.46 22.95
N VAL A 160 0.69 22.00 22.75
CA VAL A 160 0.44 23.20 21.95
C VAL A 160 -0.39 24.20 22.75
N ASN A 161 -0.23 25.49 22.44
CA ASN A 161 -1.05 26.54 23.04
C ASN A 161 -2.05 27.03 22.00
N LEU A 162 -3.33 27.09 22.37
CA LEU A 162 -4.35 27.70 21.52
C LEU A 162 -4.04 29.19 21.32
N MET A 163 -4.18 29.64 20.09
CA MET A 163 -4.13 31.03 19.67
C MET A 163 -5.44 31.33 18.98
N ASN A 164 -6.27 32.19 19.58
CA ASN A 164 -7.63 32.47 19.10
C ASN A 164 -8.48 31.19 18.95
N GLY A 165 -8.33 30.23 19.87
CA GLY A 165 -9.15 29.03 19.92
C GLY A 165 -8.67 27.87 19.06
N GLU A 166 -7.53 28.01 18.38
CA GLU A 166 -6.95 26.96 17.55
C GLU A 166 -5.42 26.88 17.67
N ALA A 167 -4.85 25.71 17.41
CA ALA A 167 -3.41 25.53 17.37
C ALA A 167 -3.02 24.50 16.32
N SER A 168 -1.93 24.76 15.60
CA SER A 168 -1.28 23.76 14.77
C SER A 168 -0.58 22.73 15.66
N LEU A 169 -0.71 21.44 15.32
CA LEU A 169 -0.06 20.37 16.06
C LEU A 169 1.46 20.31 15.81
N GLY A 170 1.92 20.90 14.69
CA GLY A 170 3.30 20.79 14.23
C GLY A 170 3.70 19.35 13.89
N SER A 171 5.01 19.12 13.78
CA SER A 171 5.56 17.78 13.54
C SER A 171 5.85 17.08 14.87
N PHE A 172 5.19 15.96 15.11
CA PHE A 172 5.41 15.06 16.24
C PHE A 172 5.41 13.61 15.77
N HIS A 173 5.93 12.69 16.57
CA HIS A 173 6.10 11.28 16.17
C HIS A 173 5.84 10.33 17.33
N PHE A 174 5.50 9.08 16.99
CA PHE A 174 5.37 8.00 17.96
C PHE A 174 6.73 7.41 18.33
N PRO A 175 7.02 7.17 19.62
CA PRO A 175 8.23 6.47 20.03
C PRO A 175 8.17 4.99 19.64
N GLU A 176 9.34 4.33 19.68
CA GLU A 176 9.47 2.90 19.34
C GLU A 176 8.59 2.00 20.23
N SER A 177 8.30 2.42 21.46
CA SER A 177 7.42 1.69 22.38
C SER A 177 5.98 1.54 21.92
N SER A 178 5.52 2.39 21.00
CA SER A 178 4.15 2.34 20.47
C SER A 178 4.00 1.30 19.36
N HIS A 179 5.08 0.66 18.91
CA HIS A 179 5.06 -0.36 17.86
C HIS A 179 4.08 -1.51 18.17
N GLY A 180 3.32 -1.91 17.16
CA GLY A 180 2.39 -3.04 17.21
C GLY A 180 1.09 -2.73 17.97
N LYS A 181 0.85 -1.46 18.30
CA LYS A 181 -0.37 -1.01 18.99
C LYS A 181 -1.36 -0.39 18.01
N LYS A 182 -2.64 -0.65 18.23
CA LYS A 182 -3.75 0.07 17.60
C LYS A 182 -4.19 1.17 18.55
N LEU A 183 -4.03 2.42 18.13
CA LEU A 183 -4.20 3.61 18.97
C LEU A 183 -5.13 4.62 18.29
N ARG A 184 -5.60 5.59 19.05
CA ARG A 184 -6.19 6.85 18.56
C ARG A 184 -5.40 8.02 19.10
N LEU A 185 -5.33 9.12 18.35
CA LEU A 185 -4.85 10.39 18.88
C LEU A 185 -5.94 11.02 19.73
N THR A 186 -5.52 11.68 20.79
CA THR A 186 -6.41 12.50 21.60
C THR A 186 -5.80 13.84 21.95
N ALA A 187 -6.66 14.85 22.12
CA ALA A 187 -6.27 16.15 22.64
C ALA A 187 -7.04 16.45 23.93
N ARG A 188 -6.32 16.77 25.01
CA ARG A 188 -6.90 17.17 26.30
C ARG A 188 -6.30 18.48 26.80
N VAL A 189 -7.01 19.17 27.68
CA VAL A 189 -6.47 20.37 28.35
C VAL A 189 -5.47 19.93 29.43
N LYS A 190 -4.23 20.45 29.39
CA LYS A 190 -3.17 20.06 30.33
C LYS A 190 -3.51 20.29 31.80
N ARG A 191 -4.15 21.43 32.08
CA ARG A 191 -4.64 21.81 33.40
C ARG A 191 -6.08 22.25 33.24
N GLN A 192 -7.00 21.40 33.66
CA GLN A 192 -8.42 21.66 33.54
C GLN A 192 -8.79 22.97 34.24
N VAL A 193 -9.62 23.78 33.57
CA VAL A 193 -10.15 25.00 34.16
C VAL A 193 -11.19 24.58 35.21
N ARG A 194 -11.02 25.01 36.46
CA ARG A 194 -11.86 24.60 37.60
C ARG A 194 -13.36 24.83 37.41
N THR A 195 -13.74 25.71 36.48
CA THR A 195 -15.13 26.14 36.25
C THR A 195 -15.80 25.49 35.03
N THR A 196 -15.05 24.83 34.14
CA THR A 196 -15.61 24.37 32.86
C THR A 196 -14.95 23.07 32.39
N ARG A 197 -15.75 22.01 32.25
CA ARG A 197 -15.34 20.74 31.64
C ARG A 197 -15.20 20.94 30.13
N VAL A 198 -13.99 20.76 29.63
CA VAL A 198 -13.68 20.73 28.19
C VAL A 198 -13.50 19.28 27.78
N GLN A 199 -14.39 18.75 26.95
CA GLN A 199 -14.32 17.38 26.43
C GLN A 199 -13.14 17.21 25.45
N GLU A 200 -12.50 16.05 25.48
CA GLU A 200 -11.33 15.72 24.69
C GLU A 200 -11.65 15.47 23.21
N ALA A 201 -10.70 15.79 22.34
CA ALA A 201 -10.76 15.38 20.93
C ALA A 201 -10.27 13.95 20.80
N ILE A 202 -10.87 13.14 19.94
CA ILE A 202 -10.44 11.76 19.64
C ILE A 202 -10.43 11.58 18.13
N SER A 203 -9.36 10.97 17.59
CA SER A 203 -9.26 10.65 16.17
C SER A 203 -9.84 9.28 15.85
N ASP A 204 -9.94 8.99 14.55
CA ASP A 204 -10.06 7.63 14.05
C ASP A 204 -8.85 6.76 14.46
N PRO A 205 -9.05 5.44 14.59
CA PRO A 205 -8.00 4.52 15.01
C PRO A 205 -7.00 4.25 13.87
N PHE A 206 -5.75 3.98 14.25
CA PHE A 206 -4.67 3.59 13.34
C PHE A 206 -3.74 2.58 14.01
N VAL A 207 -2.98 1.83 13.22
CA VAL A 207 -1.93 0.93 13.69
C VAL A 207 -0.58 1.64 13.64
N VAL A 208 0.21 1.56 14.72
CA VAL A 208 1.59 2.04 14.73
C VAL A 208 2.54 0.90 14.38
N LYS A 209 3.24 1.01 13.25
CA LYS A 209 4.22 0.04 12.76
C LYS A 209 5.66 0.53 12.96
N ASP A 210 6.61 -0.40 12.90
CA ASP A 210 8.03 -0.09 13.03
C ASP A 210 8.49 0.70 11.79
N ARG A 211 9.30 1.74 11.98
CA ARG A 211 9.88 2.55 10.87
C ARG A 211 10.49 1.71 9.75
N ARG A 212 11.16 0.61 10.10
CA ARG A 212 11.80 -0.30 9.13
C ARG A 212 10.77 -0.92 8.19
N SER A 213 9.51 -1.05 8.61
CA SER A 213 8.45 -1.56 7.74
C SER A 213 7.95 -0.54 6.71
N GLU A 214 8.09 0.77 6.97
CA GLU A 214 7.78 1.82 5.96
C GLU A 214 8.70 1.67 4.75
N LEU A 215 10.00 1.56 5.02
CA LEU A 215 11.04 1.39 4.00
C LEU A 215 11.00 0.02 3.29
N ASN A 216 10.19 -0.92 3.79
CA ASN A 216 10.01 -2.25 3.22
C ASN A 216 8.58 -2.46 2.73
N LYS A 217 7.83 -1.38 2.49
CA LYS A 217 6.48 -1.45 1.94
C LYS A 217 6.49 -2.23 0.62
N LYS A 218 5.53 -3.13 0.46
CA LYS A 218 5.32 -3.91 -0.76
C LYS A 218 4.21 -3.26 -1.58
N SER A 219 4.50 -2.96 -2.83
CA SER A 219 3.55 -2.37 -3.78
C SER A 219 2.88 -3.48 -4.57
N TYR A 220 1.56 -3.43 -4.73
CA TYR A 220 0.80 -4.42 -5.49
C TYR A 220 -0.18 -3.74 -6.48
N PRO A 221 0.00 -3.90 -7.80
CA PRO A 221 1.20 -4.47 -8.44
C PRO A 221 2.42 -3.55 -8.24
N PRO A 222 3.65 -4.09 -8.27
CA PRO A 222 4.85 -3.26 -8.26
C PRO A 222 5.00 -2.52 -9.59
N SER A 223 5.54 -1.30 -9.56
CA SER A 223 5.94 -0.56 -10.77
C SER A 223 7.31 -1.02 -11.24
N LYS A 224 7.53 -1.03 -12.56
CA LYS A 224 8.78 -1.50 -13.17
C LYS A 224 10.00 -0.63 -12.78
N GLU A 225 9.79 0.65 -12.49
CA GLU A 225 10.82 1.58 -12.00
C GLU A 225 11.09 1.51 -10.50
N GLU A 226 10.20 0.88 -9.71
CA GLU A 226 10.42 0.74 -8.27
C GLU A 226 11.67 -0.11 -7.98
N ALA A 227 12.33 0.19 -6.86
CA ALA A 227 13.48 -0.57 -6.42
C ALA A 227 13.09 -1.98 -5.95
N VAL A 228 13.97 -2.96 -6.13
CA VAL A 228 13.70 -4.38 -5.83
C VAL A 228 13.23 -4.69 -4.40
N HIS A 229 13.48 -3.81 -3.44
CA HIS A 229 12.98 -3.98 -2.07
C HIS A 229 11.47 -3.75 -1.93
N CYS A 230 10.76 -3.26 -2.95
CA CYS A 230 9.29 -3.26 -2.98
C CYS A 230 8.72 -4.67 -3.22
N LEU A 231 9.55 -5.63 -3.65
CA LEU A 231 9.12 -7.01 -3.89
C LEU A 231 9.05 -7.83 -2.61
N GLU A 232 8.12 -8.78 -2.57
CA GLU A 232 8.04 -9.73 -1.46
C GLU A 232 9.35 -10.52 -1.28
N LYS A 233 9.66 -10.88 -0.03
CA LYS A 233 10.89 -11.60 0.37
C LYS A 233 12.22 -10.86 0.17
N ILE A 234 12.20 -9.64 -0.37
CA ILE A 234 13.37 -8.74 -0.40
C ILE A 234 13.21 -7.67 0.66
N SER A 235 14.22 -7.39 1.47
CA SER A 235 14.21 -6.26 2.40
C SER A 235 15.30 -5.27 2.00
N LEU A 236 15.05 -3.96 2.11
CA LEU A 236 15.96 -2.88 1.73
C LEU A 236 17.36 -3.03 2.34
N LYS A 237 17.43 -3.40 3.63
CA LYS A 237 18.68 -3.67 4.35
C LYS A 237 19.02 -5.17 4.43
N GLY A 238 18.40 -5.98 3.59
CA GLY A 238 18.55 -7.44 3.57
C GLY A 238 19.60 -7.91 2.57
N LYS A 239 20.13 -9.11 2.82
CA LYS A 239 21.16 -9.75 1.98
C LYS A 239 20.78 -9.82 0.50
N HIS A 240 19.54 -10.21 0.19
CA HIS A 240 19.09 -10.34 -1.20
C HIS A 240 19.07 -9.00 -1.95
N CYS A 241 18.66 -7.90 -1.29
CA CYS A 241 18.70 -6.58 -1.90
C CYS A 241 20.14 -6.14 -2.18
N ALA A 242 21.07 -6.37 -1.24
CA ALA A 242 22.48 -6.04 -1.43
C ALA A 242 23.08 -6.79 -2.63
N ILE A 243 22.90 -8.11 -2.70
CA ILE A 243 23.40 -8.94 -3.81
C ILE A 243 22.85 -8.46 -5.16
N LEU A 244 21.55 -8.19 -5.25
CA LEU A 244 20.92 -7.73 -6.48
C LEU A 244 21.49 -6.37 -6.92
N VAL A 245 21.60 -5.41 -6.00
CA VAL A 245 22.13 -4.07 -6.29
C VAL A 245 23.61 -4.12 -6.70
N GLU A 246 24.43 -4.94 -6.03
CA GLU A 246 25.84 -5.17 -6.38
C GLU A 246 26.00 -5.72 -7.82
N ASN A 247 25.01 -6.50 -8.29
CA ASN A 247 24.95 -7.03 -9.64
C ASN A 247 24.16 -6.14 -10.62
N LYS A 248 23.94 -4.87 -10.27
CA LYS A 248 23.22 -3.86 -11.07
C LYS A 248 21.73 -4.17 -11.30
N ILE A 249 21.14 -5.04 -10.49
CA ILE A 249 19.72 -5.38 -10.49
C ILE A 249 19.01 -4.54 -9.41
N SER A 250 18.86 -3.24 -9.68
CA SER A 250 18.34 -2.28 -8.70
C SER A 250 16.81 -2.10 -8.74
N THR A 251 16.16 -2.36 -9.87
CA THR A 251 14.73 -2.12 -10.10
C THR A 251 13.97 -3.41 -10.45
N VAL A 252 12.64 -3.38 -10.34
CA VAL A 252 11.77 -4.48 -10.77
C VAL A 252 11.97 -4.79 -12.26
N LYS A 253 12.10 -3.77 -13.12
CA LYS A 253 12.43 -3.91 -14.55
C LYS A 253 13.72 -4.69 -14.76
N HIS A 254 14.81 -4.32 -14.07
CA HIS A 254 16.07 -5.05 -14.18
C HIS A 254 15.91 -6.51 -13.74
N LEU A 255 15.23 -6.74 -12.61
CA LEU A 255 15.01 -8.09 -12.10
C LEU A 255 14.23 -8.97 -13.09
N MET A 256 13.15 -8.45 -13.66
CA MET A 256 12.33 -9.18 -14.63
C MET A 256 13.09 -9.48 -15.92
N ARG A 257 13.87 -8.52 -16.43
CA ARG A 257 14.72 -8.75 -17.62
C ARG A 257 15.76 -9.84 -17.37
N HIS A 258 16.37 -9.86 -16.19
CA HIS A 258 17.28 -10.94 -15.80
C HIS A 258 16.56 -12.28 -15.62
N TYR A 259 15.36 -12.29 -15.04
CA TYR A 259 14.55 -13.49 -14.87
C TYR A 259 14.19 -14.13 -16.22
N HIS A 260 13.73 -13.33 -17.18
CA HIS A 260 13.40 -13.82 -18.52
C HIS A 260 14.62 -14.23 -19.35
N GLY A 261 15.80 -13.65 -19.08
CA GLY A 261 17.05 -14.03 -19.76
C GLY A 261 17.74 -15.26 -19.16
N ASP A 262 17.79 -15.37 -17.83
CA ASP A 262 18.45 -16.48 -17.13
C ASP A 262 17.87 -16.66 -15.71
N GLU A 263 16.72 -17.34 -15.63
CA GLU A 263 16.05 -17.64 -14.35
C GLU A 263 16.99 -18.38 -13.39
N SER A 264 17.67 -19.42 -13.89
CA SER A 264 18.51 -20.29 -13.06
C SER A 264 19.71 -19.53 -12.51
N GLY A 265 20.36 -18.72 -13.34
CA GLY A 265 21.45 -17.84 -12.94
C GLY A 265 21.00 -16.81 -11.91
N LEU A 266 19.85 -16.17 -12.10
CA LEU A 266 19.32 -15.21 -11.13
C LEU A 266 18.95 -15.87 -9.78
N GLN A 267 18.34 -17.06 -9.81
CA GLN A 267 18.04 -17.80 -8.58
C GLN A 267 19.32 -18.19 -7.83
N LYS A 268 20.32 -18.69 -8.58
CA LYS A 268 21.63 -19.06 -8.02
C LYS A 268 22.36 -17.84 -7.46
N LEU A 269 22.30 -16.69 -8.15
CA LEU A 269 22.89 -15.43 -7.72
C LEU A 269 22.32 -14.98 -6.37
N THR A 270 20.99 -14.96 -6.25
CA THR A 270 20.33 -14.52 -5.02
C THR A 270 20.45 -15.51 -3.87
N GLY A 271 20.70 -16.80 -4.17
CA GLY A 271 20.78 -17.88 -3.20
C GLY A 271 19.45 -18.13 -2.47
N MET A 272 18.32 -17.72 -3.06
CA MET A 272 17.01 -17.87 -2.45
C MET A 272 16.54 -19.33 -2.45
N LYS A 273 15.91 -19.76 -1.35
CA LYS A 273 15.22 -21.06 -1.30
C LYS A 273 13.97 -21.02 -2.20
N LYS A 274 13.62 -22.16 -2.82
CA LYS A 274 12.48 -22.30 -3.76
C LYS A 274 11.21 -21.58 -3.32
N GLY A 275 10.78 -21.72 -2.07
CA GLY A 275 9.57 -21.05 -1.57
C GLY A 275 9.67 -19.52 -1.58
N ALA A 276 10.79 -18.96 -1.12
CA ALA A 276 10.99 -17.51 -1.11
C ALA A 276 11.19 -16.95 -2.52
N TRP A 277 11.89 -17.69 -3.38
CA TRP A 277 12.06 -17.39 -4.79
C TRP A 277 10.71 -17.29 -5.51
N ASN A 278 9.89 -18.33 -5.42
CA ASN A 278 8.58 -18.38 -6.07
C ASN A 278 7.68 -17.23 -5.61
N THR A 279 7.65 -16.93 -4.30
CA THR A 279 6.87 -15.79 -3.80
C THR A 279 7.33 -14.46 -4.39
N MET A 280 8.64 -14.21 -4.43
CA MET A 280 9.20 -12.98 -5.00
C MET A 280 8.91 -12.88 -6.51
N ILE A 281 9.13 -13.94 -7.29
CA ILE A 281 8.87 -13.94 -8.74
C ILE A 281 7.38 -13.76 -9.01
N ASN A 282 6.50 -14.52 -8.35
CA ASN A 282 5.05 -14.40 -8.54
C ASN A 282 4.56 -12.97 -8.26
N HIS A 283 5.14 -12.29 -7.27
CA HIS A 283 4.85 -10.89 -7.03
C HIS A 283 5.39 -9.99 -8.16
N ALA A 284 6.65 -10.16 -8.56
CA ALA A 284 7.26 -9.37 -9.63
C ALA A 284 6.54 -9.55 -10.98
N THR A 285 6.01 -10.73 -11.30
CA THR A 285 5.26 -11.00 -12.53
C THR A 285 3.91 -10.29 -12.61
N THR A 286 3.40 -9.74 -11.49
CA THR A 286 2.21 -8.86 -11.51
C THR A 286 2.52 -7.45 -12.02
N CYS A 287 3.81 -7.11 -12.18
CA CYS A 287 4.25 -5.83 -12.73
C CYS A 287 3.72 -5.64 -14.15
N VAL A 288 3.15 -4.47 -14.43
CA VAL A 288 2.67 -4.13 -15.77
C VAL A 288 3.88 -3.68 -16.63
N PRO A 289 4.14 -4.30 -17.80
CA PRO A 289 5.28 -3.96 -18.65
C PRO A 289 5.13 -2.59 -19.36
N GLY A 290 3.89 -2.16 -19.60
CA GLY A 290 3.58 -1.00 -20.44
C GLY A 290 3.55 -1.37 -21.93
N ASN A 291 3.65 -0.37 -22.80
CA ASN A 291 3.44 -0.50 -24.24
C ASN A 291 4.74 -0.60 -25.06
N GLU A 292 5.90 -0.55 -24.41
CA GLU A 292 7.18 -0.68 -25.09
C GLU A 292 7.41 -2.15 -25.49
N ILE A 293 7.78 -2.33 -26.75
CA ILE A 293 8.02 -3.61 -27.38
C ILE A 293 9.44 -3.64 -27.95
N TYR A 294 10.05 -4.82 -27.87
CA TYR A 294 11.39 -5.11 -28.38
C TYR A 294 11.27 -6.30 -29.32
N SER A 295 11.99 -6.29 -30.45
CA SER A 295 12.04 -7.45 -31.35
C SER A 295 13.46 -7.91 -31.65
N TYR A 296 13.57 -9.19 -32.00
CA TYR A 296 14.80 -9.84 -32.45
C TYR A 296 14.52 -10.65 -33.72
N TRP A 297 15.24 -10.34 -34.79
CA TRP A 297 15.14 -11.08 -36.05
C TRP A 297 15.85 -12.44 -35.94
N VAL A 298 15.16 -13.50 -36.35
CA VAL A 298 15.67 -14.87 -36.44
C VAL A 298 15.79 -15.24 -37.92
N PRO A 299 16.99 -15.15 -38.52
CA PRO A 299 17.19 -15.39 -39.94
C PRO A 299 16.79 -16.80 -40.39
N GLU A 300 17.01 -17.80 -39.54
CA GLU A 300 16.76 -19.22 -39.84
C GLU A 300 15.28 -19.49 -40.09
N ASP A 301 14.43 -18.91 -39.24
CA ASP A 301 12.97 -19.08 -39.27
C ASP A 301 12.25 -17.94 -39.99
N LYS A 302 13.01 -16.97 -40.51
CA LYS A 302 12.52 -15.75 -41.18
C LYS A 302 11.40 -15.06 -40.41
N CYS A 303 11.57 -14.92 -39.09
CA CYS A 303 10.59 -14.29 -38.22
C CYS A 303 11.24 -13.32 -37.23
N GLU A 304 10.47 -12.35 -36.73
CA GLU A 304 10.85 -11.54 -35.58
C GLU A 304 10.19 -12.08 -34.32
N ILE A 305 10.98 -12.29 -33.27
CA ILE A 305 10.46 -12.61 -31.95
C ILE A 305 10.24 -11.32 -31.18
N VAL A 306 9.06 -11.18 -30.58
CA VAL A 306 8.58 -9.96 -29.97
C VAL A 306 8.51 -10.13 -28.45
N PHE A 307 9.05 -9.16 -27.73
CA PHE A 307 9.14 -9.12 -26.27
C PHE A 307 8.56 -7.82 -25.72
N ASN A 308 8.00 -7.86 -24.52
CA ASN A 308 7.62 -6.65 -23.79
C ASN A 308 8.83 -5.97 -23.11
N ASP A 309 8.61 -4.83 -22.47
CA ASP A 309 9.66 -4.06 -21.78
C ASP A 309 10.36 -4.78 -20.61
N LEU A 310 9.73 -5.83 -20.09
CA LEU A 310 10.31 -6.71 -19.07
C LEU A 310 11.06 -7.91 -19.68
N TYR A 311 11.16 -7.97 -21.01
CA TYR A 311 11.68 -9.09 -21.82
C TYR A 311 10.87 -10.38 -21.71
N GLY A 312 9.61 -10.29 -21.29
CA GLY A 312 8.67 -11.39 -21.44
C GLY A 312 8.30 -11.58 -22.92
N LEU A 313 8.39 -12.81 -23.41
CA LEU A 313 7.95 -13.19 -24.76
C LEU A 313 6.45 -12.91 -24.93
N VAL A 314 6.08 -12.14 -25.95
CA VAL A 314 4.68 -11.79 -26.25
C VAL A 314 4.17 -12.40 -27.55
N GLY A 315 5.05 -12.68 -28.50
CA GLY A 315 4.66 -13.25 -29.79
C GLY A 315 5.78 -13.27 -30.81
N LYS A 316 5.42 -13.56 -32.06
CA LYS A 316 6.32 -13.50 -33.21
C LYS A 316 5.63 -12.80 -34.39
N MET A 317 6.41 -12.21 -35.27
CA MET A 317 5.97 -11.66 -36.55
C MET A 317 6.60 -12.48 -37.68
N THR A 318 5.80 -12.88 -38.66
CA THR A 318 6.27 -13.56 -39.89
C THR A 318 5.52 -12.93 -41.06
N ASP A 319 6.23 -12.35 -42.03
CA ASP A 319 5.62 -11.73 -43.21
C ASP A 319 4.44 -10.78 -42.87
N ASP A 320 4.62 -9.92 -41.86
CA ASP A 320 3.63 -8.98 -41.29
C ASP A 320 2.46 -9.59 -40.50
N ASP A 321 2.40 -10.92 -40.35
CA ASP A 321 1.41 -11.60 -39.50
C ASP A 321 1.91 -11.75 -38.06
N TYR A 322 1.15 -11.19 -37.11
CA TYR A 322 1.41 -11.35 -35.68
C TYR A 322 0.78 -12.62 -35.12
N VAL A 323 1.60 -13.47 -34.51
CA VAL A 323 1.16 -14.64 -33.74
C VAL A 323 1.47 -14.43 -32.27
N PRO A 324 0.45 -14.30 -31.39
CA PRO A 324 0.68 -14.15 -29.95
C PRO A 324 1.27 -15.42 -29.36
N TYR A 325 2.17 -15.25 -28.39
CA TYR A 325 2.73 -16.37 -27.64
C TYR A 325 1.65 -17.01 -26.75
N SER A 326 1.63 -18.34 -26.79
CA SER A 326 0.75 -19.19 -25.99
C SER A 326 1.59 -20.32 -25.43
N ALA A 327 1.47 -20.57 -24.12
CA ALA A 327 2.20 -21.65 -23.43
C ALA A 327 1.84 -23.05 -23.95
N ASN A 328 0.76 -23.17 -24.72
CA ASN A 328 0.32 -24.41 -25.36
C ASN A 328 0.94 -24.63 -26.75
N ASP A 329 1.62 -23.61 -27.30
CA ASP A 329 2.09 -23.56 -28.69
C ASP A 329 3.60 -23.31 -28.76
N VAL A 330 4.36 -23.80 -27.78
CA VAL A 330 5.82 -23.58 -27.65
C VAL A 330 6.58 -24.04 -28.90
N ASP A 331 6.13 -25.11 -29.54
CA ASP A 331 6.75 -25.67 -30.75
C ASP A 331 6.66 -24.73 -31.97
N GLN A 332 5.84 -23.69 -31.91
CA GLN A 332 5.72 -22.68 -32.97
C GLN A 332 6.78 -21.56 -32.86
N PHE A 333 7.59 -21.55 -31.79
CA PHE A 333 8.59 -20.52 -31.53
C PHE A 333 10.02 -21.10 -31.66
N PRO A 334 10.97 -20.36 -32.26
CA PRO A 334 12.37 -20.79 -32.35
C PRO A 334 12.95 -21.10 -30.98
N GLN A 335 13.82 -22.12 -30.88
CA GLN A 335 14.62 -22.35 -29.68
C GLN A 335 15.67 -21.24 -29.55
N VAL A 336 15.29 -20.12 -28.95
CA VAL A 336 16.22 -19.02 -28.66
C VAL A 336 17.13 -19.49 -27.53
N LEU A 337 18.34 -19.91 -27.87
CA LEU A 337 19.41 -20.05 -26.87
C LEU A 337 19.77 -18.64 -26.41
N TYR A 338 19.44 -18.34 -25.16
CA TYR A 338 19.58 -17.03 -24.51
C TYR A 338 21.02 -16.48 -24.27
N PRO A 339 22.18 -17.14 -24.56
CA PRO A 339 23.45 -16.55 -24.16
C PRO A 339 24.03 -15.48 -25.10
N THR A 340 23.37 -15.08 -26.19
CA THR A 340 23.96 -14.07 -27.11
C THR A 340 23.24 -12.74 -26.98
N LEU A 341 23.80 -11.88 -26.11
CA LEU A 341 23.70 -10.41 -26.08
C LEU A 341 22.73 -9.83 -27.12
N PHE A 342 21.47 -9.67 -26.74
CA PHE A 342 20.44 -9.13 -27.60
C PHE A 342 20.74 -7.68 -27.99
N HIS A 343 21.02 -7.45 -29.28
CA HIS A 343 20.79 -6.16 -29.92
C HIS A 343 19.30 -6.08 -30.26
N PHE A 344 18.49 -5.62 -29.30
CA PHE A 344 17.07 -5.37 -29.56
C PHE A 344 16.89 -4.09 -30.40
N HIS A 345 16.00 -4.15 -31.38
CA HIS A 345 15.48 -2.95 -32.03
C HIS A 345 14.32 -2.39 -31.19
N HIS A 346 14.41 -1.11 -30.82
CA HIS A 346 13.33 -0.41 -30.13
C HIS A 346 12.31 0.07 -31.16
N SER A 347 11.06 -0.40 -31.04
CA SER A 347 9.95 0.10 -31.83
C SER A 347 8.90 0.65 -30.87
N SER A 348 8.67 1.96 -30.91
CA SER A 348 7.53 2.57 -30.22
C SER A 348 6.27 2.15 -30.96
N ALA A 349 5.38 1.40 -30.29
CA ALA A 349 4.07 1.07 -30.83
C ALA A 349 3.35 2.39 -31.20
N VAL A 350 3.20 2.63 -32.50
CA VAL A 350 2.40 3.72 -33.02
C VAL A 350 0.96 3.39 -32.66
N ASP A 351 0.28 4.32 -31.99
CA ASP A 351 -1.16 4.29 -31.77
C ASP A 351 -1.86 4.01 -33.11
N SER A 352 -2.39 2.80 -33.26
CA SER A 352 -3.34 2.47 -34.33
C SER A 352 -4.71 2.28 -33.70
N HIS A 353 -5.60 3.19 -34.10
CA HIS A 353 -6.97 3.45 -33.66
C HIS A 353 -7.89 2.26 -33.36
#